data_AF-A0A377XJT1-F1
#
_entry.id   AF-A0A377XJT1-F1
#
_cell.length_a   1.000
_cell.length_b   1.000
_cell.length_c   1.000
_cell.angle_alpha   90.00
_cell.angle_beta   90.00
_cell.angle_gamma   90.00
#
_symmetry.space_group_name_H-M   'P 1'
#
loop_
_entity.id
_entity.type
_entity.pdbx_description
1 polymer ?
#
loop_
_entity_poly.entity_id
_entity_poly.type
_entity_poly.pdbx_seq_one_letter_code
_entity_poly.pdbx_strand_id
1 'polypeptide(L)' 'MVFIKAPNTFTGHQQQSVRPDNVEYMHYEAELVVVIGKTARRVSEAEAMDYVAGYTVCNDYAIRDYLENYYRPNLR' A
#
# COMPACT_ATOMS: atom_id res chain seq x y z
N MET A 1 -5.66 7.23 7.98
CA MET A 1 -6.01 7.21 6.54
C MET A 1 -5.74 5.81 6.02
N VAL A 2 -6.70 5.17 5.34
CA VAL A 2 -6.56 3.84 4.74
C VAL A 2 -7.15 3.90 3.34
N PHE A 3 -6.53 3.22 2.38
CA PHE A 3 -7.02 3.07 1.00
C PHE A 3 -6.77 1.63 0.52
N ILE A 4 -7.41 1.24 -0.57
CA ILE A 4 -7.33 -0.11 -1.14
C ILE A 4 -6.59 -0.04 -2.47
N LYS A 5 -5.70 -1.02 -2.70
CA LYS A 5 -5.00 -1.22 -3.97
C LYS A 5 -5.58 -2.43 -4.70
N ALA A 6 -5.87 -2.28 -6.00
CA ALA A 6 -6.36 -3.38 -6.84
C ALA A 6 -5.21 -4.35 -7.18
N PRO A 7 -5.46 -5.66 -7.31
CA PRO A 7 -4.40 -6.68 -7.39
C PRO A 7 -3.48 -6.57 -8.62
N ASN A 8 -3.96 -6.00 -9.73
CA ASN A 8 -3.15 -5.80 -10.94
C ASN A 8 -2.03 -4.76 -10.77
N THR A 9 -1.99 -4.03 -9.65
CA THR A 9 -0.86 -3.15 -9.32
C THR A 9 0.37 -3.91 -8.83
N PHE A 10 0.22 -5.17 -8.42
CA PHE A 10 1.30 -5.95 -7.84
C PHE A 10 2.23 -6.48 -8.92
N THR A 11 3.52 -6.46 -8.64
CA THR A 11 4.55 -7.12 -9.43
C THR A 11 5.58 -7.76 -8.50
N GLY A 12 6.34 -8.73 -9.02
CA GLY A 12 7.29 -9.50 -8.24
C GLY A 12 8.60 -8.76 -7.96
N HIS A 13 9.45 -9.42 -7.16
CA HIS A 13 10.84 -8.99 -6.98
C HIS A 13 11.59 -8.96 -8.33
N GLN A 14 12.50 -7.99 -8.50
CA GLN A 14 13.30 -7.77 -9.72
C GLN A 14 12.48 -7.57 -11.00
N GLN A 15 11.23 -7.14 -10.88
CA GLN A 15 10.40 -6.74 -12.02
C GLN A 15 10.50 -5.23 -12.27
N GLN A 16 9.95 -4.79 -13.40
CA GLN A 16 9.92 -3.39 -13.80
C GLN A 16 8.59 -2.72 -13.42
N SER A 17 8.66 -1.43 -13.11
CA SER A 17 7.49 -0.55 -12.95
C SER A 17 7.63 0.61 -13.92
N VAL A 18 6.62 0.82 -14.76
CA VAL A 18 6.66 1.83 -15.82
C VAL A 18 6.45 3.22 -15.23
N ARG A 19 7.34 4.15 -15.56
CA ARG A 19 7.09 5.59 -15.39
C ARG A 19 6.29 6.08 -16.61
N PRO A 20 5.11 6.69 -16.44
CA PRO A 20 4.37 7.28 -17.57
C PRO A 20 5.17 8.38 -18.26
N ASP A 21 4.95 8.55 -19.56
CA ASP A 21 5.47 9.71 -20.29
C ASP A 21 4.86 11.00 -19.75
N ASN A 22 5.62 12.10 -19.84
CA ASN A 22 5.14 13.46 -19.53
C ASN A 22 4.67 13.71 -18.08
N VAL A 23 5.11 12.92 -17.09
CA VAL A 23 4.89 13.21 -15.65
C VAL A 23 6.10 13.89 -15.03
N GLU A 24 5.87 14.85 -14.14
CA GLU A 24 6.90 15.56 -13.39
C GLU A 24 7.44 14.67 -12.25
N TYR A 25 6.56 14.05 -11.47
CA TYR A 25 6.97 13.47 -10.19
C TYR A 25 6.38 12.07 -9.91
N MET A 26 7.23 11.07 -10.14
CA MET A 26 7.08 9.69 -9.68
C MET A 26 8.11 9.43 -8.58
N HIS A 27 7.68 8.90 -7.44
CA HIS A 27 8.57 8.56 -6.32
C HIS A 27 8.25 7.19 -5.72
N TYR A 28 9.24 6.59 -5.06
CA TYR A 28 9.13 5.33 -4.33
C TYR A 28 8.65 5.57 -2.89
N GLU A 29 8.01 4.57 -2.29
CA GLU A 29 7.62 4.57 -0.88
C GLU A 29 7.94 3.18 -0.30
N ALA A 30 9.02 3.08 0.48
CA ALA A 30 9.45 1.81 1.07
C ALA A 30 8.61 1.50 2.32
N GLU A 31 7.90 0.38 2.31
CA GLU A 31 6.87 0.08 3.30
C GLU A 31 7.04 -1.32 3.93
N LEU A 32 6.71 -1.43 5.22
CA LEU A 32 6.49 -2.70 5.89
C LEU A 32 5.06 -3.19 5.58
N VAL A 33 4.94 -4.43 5.11
CA VAL A 33 3.64 -5.06 4.84
C VAL A 33 3.37 -6.13 5.89
N VAL A 34 2.23 -6.02 6.57
CA VAL A 34 1.72 -7.04 7.50
C VAL A 34 0.79 -7.99 6.74
N VAL A 35 1.06 -9.29 6.80
CA VAL A 35 0.20 -10.32 6.21
C VAL A 35 -0.65 -10.95 7.30
N ILE A 36 -1.97 -10.89 7.14
CA ILE A 36 -2.93 -11.48 8.10
C ILE A 36 -3.07 -12.98 7.84
N GLY A 37 -2.86 -13.79 8.87
CA GLY A 37 -2.90 -15.26 8.80
C GLY A 37 -4.18 -15.91 9.30
N LYS A 38 -4.99 -15.16 10.06
CA LYS A 38 -6.24 -15.65 10.68
C LYS A 38 -7.36 -14.65 10.46
N THR A 39 -8.59 -15.13 10.25
CA THR A 39 -9.77 -14.27 10.15
C THR A 39 -9.96 -13.46 11.43
N ALA A 40 -9.90 -12.13 11.34
CA ALA A 40 -10.00 -11.21 12.47
C ALA A 40 -11.28 -10.36 12.39
N ARG A 41 -12.01 -10.26 13.52
CA ARG A 41 -13.13 -9.32 13.68
C ARG A 41 -13.26 -8.94 15.14
N ARG A 42 -13.25 -7.63 15.45
CA ARG A 42 -13.33 -7.09 16.83
C ARG A 42 -12.25 -7.67 17.77
N VAL A 43 -11.04 -7.88 17.25
CA VAL A 43 -9.87 -8.34 18.02
C VAL A 43 -9.33 -7.16 18.83
N SER A 44 -8.96 -7.40 20.09
CA SER A 44 -8.34 -6.38 20.93
C SER A 44 -6.90 -6.08 20.48
N GLU A 45 -6.37 -4.91 20.83
CA GLU A 45 -4.97 -4.57 20.54
C GLU A 45 -4.00 -5.59 21.17
N ALA A 46 -4.31 -6.04 22.40
CA ALA A 46 -3.50 -7.01 23.13
C ALA A 46 -3.39 -8.37 22.41
N GLU A 47 -4.42 -8.77 21.66
CA GLU A 47 -4.48 -10.05 20.94
C GLU A 47 -4.13 -9.90 19.45
N ALA A 48 -4.00 -8.67 18.93
CA ALA A 48 -3.88 -8.41 17.50
C ALA A 48 -2.69 -9.15 16.85
N MET A 49 -1.59 -9.27 17.58
CA MET A 49 -0.38 -9.94 17.10
C MET A 49 -0.57 -11.45 16.87
N ASP A 50 -1.53 -12.08 17.55
CA ASP A 50 -1.83 -13.51 17.36
C ASP A 50 -2.44 -13.81 15.99
N TYR A 51 -2.89 -12.78 15.25
CA TYR A 51 -3.52 -12.90 13.93
C TYR A 51 -2.56 -12.62 12.77
N VAL A 52 -1.34 -12.15 13.05
CA VAL A 52 -0.31 -11.86 12.04
C VAL A 52 0.36 -13.16 11.60
N ALA A 53 0.36 -13.44 10.29
CA ALA A 53 1.14 -14.56 9.74
C ALA A 53 2.62 -14.20 9.61
N GLY A 54 2.93 -12.94 9.30
CA GLY A 54 4.29 -12.46 9.18
C GLY A 54 4.36 -11.11 8.50
N TYR A 55 5.57 -10.79 8.06
CA TYR A 55 5.90 -9.50 7.45
C TYR A 55 6.58 -9.70 6.09
N THR A 56 6.36 -8.75 5.20
CA THR A 56 7.08 -8.63 3.93
C THR A 56 7.32 -7.15 3.62
N VAL A 57 7.86 -6.84 2.46
CA VAL A 57 8.14 -5.48 2.02
C VAL A 57 7.38 -5.16 0.74
N CYS A 58 7.03 -3.89 0.53
CA CYS A 58 6.65 -3.40 -0.78
C CYS A 58 7.27 -2.02 -1.07
N ASN A 59 7.21 -1.63 -2.33
CA ASN A 59 7.49 -0.27 -2.77
C ASN A 59 6.19 0.31 -3.35
N ASP A 60 5.53 1.21 -2.60
CA ASP A 60 4.22 1.77 -2.97
C ASP A 60 4.40 3.03 -3.85
N TYR A 61 4.73 2.82 -5.12
CA TYR A 61 4.94 3.92 -6.06
C TYR A 61 3.71 4.82 -6.19
N ALA A 62 3.97 6.13 -6.29
CA ALA A 62 2.95 7.13 -6.57
C ALA A 62 3.37 8.06 -7.70
N ILE A 63 2.39 8.46 -8.52
CA ILE A 63 2.50 9.52 -9.52
C ILE A 63 1.76 10.73 -8.97
N ARG A 64 2.50 11.76 -8.54
CA ARG A 64 1.91 12.91 -7.83
C ARG A 64 1.04 13.76 -8.74
N ASP A 65 1.40 13.83 -10.02
CA ASP A 65 0.69 14.57 -11.07
C ASP A 65 -0.78 14.14 -11.23
N TYR A 66 -1.11 12.89 -10.89
CA TYR A 66 -2.46 12.33 -11.05
C TYR A 66 -3.30 12.39 -9.78
N LEU A 67 -2.83 13.08 -8.73
CA LEU A 67 -3.61 13.22 -7.50
C LEU A 67 -4.77 14.19 -7.69
N GLU A 68 -5.97 13.72 -7.40
CA GLU A 68 -7.18 14.52 -7.34
C GLU A 68 -7.72 14.59 -5.91
N ASN A 69 -8.74 15.44 -5.69
CA ASN A 69 -9.40 15.63 -4.40
C ASN A 69 -10.72 14.83 -4.29
N TYR A 70 -10.91 13.83 -5.15
CA TYR A 70 -12.02 12.87 -5.07
C TYR A 70 -11.55 11.61 -4.34
N TYR A 71 -12.22 11.25 -3.25
CA TYR A 71 -11.87 10.12 -2.35
C TYR A 71 -10.48 10.17 -1.70
N ARG A 72 -9.68 11.21 -1.94
CA ARG A 72 -8.50 11.52 -1.14
C ARG A 72 -8.95 12.15 0.18
N PRO A 73 -8.65 11.55 1.34
CA PRO A 73 -9.02 12.13 2.62
C PRO A 73 -8.34 13.48 2.82
N ASN A 74 -9.11 14.49 3.18
CA ASN A 74 -8.57 15.78 3.60
C ASN A 74 -7.88 15.59 4.95
N LEU A 75 -6.55 15.59 4.96
CA LEU A 75 -5.79 15.82 6.18
C LEU A 75 -5.83 17.32 6.47
N ARG A 76 -6.83 17.73 7.25
CA ARG A 76 -6.78 18.99 8.01
C ARG A 76 -6.09 18.73 9.34
#